data_AF-A0A3E1DNS3-F1
#
_entry.id   AF-A0A3E1DNS3-F1
#
_cell.length_a   1.000
_cell.length_b   1.000
_cell.length_c   1.000
_cell.angle_alpha   90.00
_cell.angle_beta   90.00
_cell.angle_gamma   90.00
#
_symmetry.space_group_name_H-M   'P 1'
#
loop_
_entity.id
_entity.type
_entity.pdbx_description
1 polymer ?
#
loop_
_entity_poly.entity_id
_entity_poly.type
_entity_poly.pdbx_seq_one_letter_code
_entity_poly.pdbx_strand_id
1 'polypeptide(L)'
;MTLLRFTSLFTLLGFVIPLMFQLIWWLFDYFKISNLGIHGIVEKLMLILWPTSLMMLPTSDVPGFEAKLLLISLVANMVVYLILGGIIWLGLRKHIGFLVLAGLMISIIWWRLWTL
;
A
#
# COMPACT_ATOMS: atom_id res chain seq x y z
N MET A 1 -2.51 20.81 -13.24
CA MET A 1 -2.52 20.15 -11.92
C MET A 1 -1.47 20.79 -11.00
N THR A 2 -1.88 21.30 -9.82
CA THR A 2 -0.96 21.84 -8.80
C THR A 2 -0.31 20.70 -8.00
N LEU A 3 0.84 20.96 -7.36
CA LEU A 3 1.53 19.97 -6.50
C LEU A 3 0.57 19.42 -5.45
N LEU A 4 -0.13 20.31 -4.73
CA LEU A 4 -1.10 19.94 -3.70
C LEU A 4 -2.15 18.95 -4.23
N ARG A 5 -2.81 19.27 -5.36
CA ARG A 5 -3.83 18.37 -5.94
C ARG A 5 -3.23 17.02 -6.36
N PHE A 6 -2.01 17.02 -6.88
CA PHE A 6 -1.32 15.80 -7.29
C PHE A 6 -0.98 14.91 -6.08
N THR A 7 -0.34 15.48 -5.06
CA THR A 7 0.07 14.75 -3.85
C THR A 7 -1.15 14.32 -3.03
N SER A 8 -2.23 15.09 -3.02
CA SER A 8 -3.49 14.70 -2.38
C SER A 8 -4.10 13.46 -3.03
N LEU A 9 -4.06 13.34 -4.36
CA LEU A 9 -4.54 12.13 -5.06
C LEU A 9 -3.72 10.90 -4.65
N PHE A 10 -2.40 11.01 -4.63
CA PHE A 10 -1.55 9.90 -4.18
C PHE A 10 -1.78 9.54 -2.72
N THR A 11 -1.87 10.53 -1.84
CA THR A 11 -2.15 10.30 -0.40
C THR A 11 -3.50 9.61 -0.21
N LEU A 12 -4.51 10.00 -1.00
CA LEU A 12 -5.83 9.38 -0.99
C LEU A 12 -5.76 7.93 -1.47
N LEU A 13 -4.94 7.61 -2.48
CA LEU A 13 -4.66 6.21 -2.86
C LEU A 13 -4.02 5.44 -1.69
N GLY A 14 -3.04 6.04 -1.02
CA GLY A 14 -2.40 5.44 0.16
C GLY A 14 -3.37 5.13 1.31
N PHE A 15 -4.48 5.88 1.41
CA PHE A 15 -5.57 5.65 2.36
C PHE A 15 -6.58 4.61 1.88
N VAL A 16 -7.05 4.73 0.63
CA VAL A 16 -8.14 3.93 0.08
C VAL A 16 -7.72 2.48 -0.15
N ILE A 17 -6.50 2.26 -0.65
CA ILE A 17 -6.02 0.91 -0.99
C ILE A 17 -6.05 -0.04 0.23
N PRO A 18 -5.48 0.32 1.41
CA PRO A 18 -5.61 -0.49 2.62
C PRO A 18 -7.04 -0.87 2.99
N LEU A 19 -7.96 0.09 2.92
CA LEU A 19 -9.36 -0.11 3.28
C LEU A 19 -10.07 -1.05 2.29
N MET A 20 -9.77 -0.93 1.00
CA MET A 20 -10.31 -1.84 -0.01
C MET A 20 -9.85 -3.28 0.24
N PHE A 21 -8.57 -3.50 0.56
CA PHE A 21 -8.10 -4.85 0.88
C PHE A 21 -8.71 -5.39 2.18
N GLN A 22 -8.86 -4.56 3.21
CA GLN A 22 -9.56 -4.97 4.42
C GLN A 22 -11.00 -5.43 4.12
N LEU A 23 -11.70 -4.69 3.26
CA LEU A 23 -13.05 -5.07 2.83
C LEU A 23 -13.05 -6.37 2.02
N ILE A 24 -12.07 -6.56 1.12
CA ILE A 24 -11.94 -7.80 0.33
C ILE A 24 -11.74 -9.00 1.26
N TRP A 25 -10.85 -8.89 2.24
CA TRP A 25 -10.61 -9.95 3.23
C TRP A 25 -11.85 -10.25 4.06
N TRP A 26 -12.52 -9.22 4.54
CA TRP A 26 -13.78 -9.38 5.26
C TRP A 26 -14.85 -10.09 4.40
N LEU A 27 -14.93 -9.78 3.10
CA LEU A 27 -15.83 -10.46 2.16
C LEU A 27 -15.43 -11.93 1.96
N PHE A 28 -14.14 -12.24 1.89
CA PHE A 28 -13.68 -13.63 1.78
C PHE A 28 -14.09 -14.44 3.00
N ASP A 29 -13.93 -13.89 4.19
CA ASP A 29 -14.36 -14.52 5.45
C ASP A 29 -15.88 -14.68 5.49
N TYR A 30 -16.63 -13.63 5.13
CA TYR A 30 -18.08 -13.62 5.14
C TYR A 30 -18.67 -14.68 4.19
N PHE A 31 -18.12 -14.78 2.97
CA PHE A 31 -18.56 -15.76 1.97
C PHE A 31 -17.88 -17.13 2.09
N LYS A 32 -16.98 -17.31 3.06
CA LYS A 32 -16.17 -18.53 3.23
C LYS A 32 -15.47 -18.96 1.94
N ILE A 33 -14.98 -17.99 1.19
CA ILE A 33 -14.22 -18.24 -0.04
C ILE A 33 -12.88 -18.83 0.41
N SER A 34 -12.64 -20.12 0.19
CA SER A 34 -11.40 -20.79 0.60
C SER A 34 -10.52 -21.16 -0.60
N ASN A 35 -10.79 -20.58 -1.77
CA ASN A 35 -10.02 -20.87 -2.98
C ASN A 35 -8.61 -20.26 -2.87
N LEU A 36 -7.62 -21.12 -2.63
CA LEU A 36 -6.20 -20.77 -2.52
C LEU A 36 -5.68 -19.96 -3.72
N GLY A 37 -6.18 -20.21 -4.93
CA GLY A 37 -5.76 -19.48 -6.12
C GLY A 37 -6.17 -18.01 -6.07
N ILE A 38 -7.39 -17.73 -5.62
CA ILE A 38 -7.92 -16.36 -5.51
C ILE A 38 -7.21 -15.61 -4.36
N HIS A 39 -6.97 -16.30 -3.23
CA HIS A 39 -6.24 -15.74 -2.09
C HIS A 39 -4.84 -15.28 -2.48
N GLY A 40 -4.06 -16.15 -3.12
CA GLY A 40 -2.70 -15.80 -3.53
C GLY A 40 -2.62 -14.66 -4.55
N ILE A 41 -3.65 -14.47 -5.39
CA ILE A 41 -3.72 -13.31 -6.29
C ILE A 41 -3.98 -12.03 -5.50
N VAL A 42 -4.94 -12.04 -4.57
CA VAL A 42 -5.25 -10.88 -3.74
C VAL A 42 -4.07 -10.50 -2.87
N GLU A 43 -3.35 -11.47 -2.29
CA GLU A 43 -2.12 -11.23 -1.52
C GLU A 43 -1.03 -10.57 -2.37
N LYS A 44 -0.81 -11.05 -3.61
CA LYS A 44 0.16 -10.42 -4.53
C LYS A 44 -0.23 -9.00 -4.89
N LEU A 45 -1.51 -8.74 -5.17
CA LEU A 45 -2.02 -7.40 -5.45
C LEU A 45 -1.92 -6.49 -4.22
N MET A 46 -2.21 -7.04 -3.04
CA MET A 46 -2.10 -6.36 -1.75
C MET A 46 -0.66 -5.97 -1.50
N LEU A 47 0.30 -6.86 -1.71
CA LEU A 47 1.70 -6.51 -1.69
C LEU A 47 1.92 -5.36 -2.67
N ILE A 48 1.73 -5.54 -3.99
CA ILE A 48 2.01 -4.53 -5.04
C ILE A 48 1.45 -3.12 -4.76
N LEU A 49 0.25 -3.02 -4.19
CA LEU A 49 -0.44 -1.76 -3.99
C LEU A 49 -0.37 -1.25 -2.54
N TRP A 50 0.04 -2.10 -1.61
CA TRP A 50 0.12 -1.77 -0.19
C TRP A 50 1.42 -2.33 0.41
N PRO A 51 2.56 -1.70 0.09
CA PRO A 51 3.87 -2.18 0.49
C PRO A 51 4.13 -2.17 2.01
N THR A 52 3.27 -1.49 2.76
CA THR A 52 3.34 -1.39 4.23
C THR A 52 2.27 -2.26 4.89
N SER A 53 1.92 -3.40 4.31
CA SER A 53 0.92 -4.36 4.79
C SER A 53 1.33 -5.06 6.09
N LEU A 54 1.58 -4.30 7.16
CA LEU A 54 1.80 -4.81 8.52
C LEU A 54 0.63 -5.67 9.04
N MET A 55 -0.52 -5.61 8.36
CA MET A 55 -1.66 -6.52 8.55
C MET A 55 -1.34 -7.99 8.29
N MET A 56 -0.34 -8.28 7.47
CA MET A 56 0.12 -9.65 7.21
C MET A 56 1.00 -10.18 8.35
N LEU A 57 1.36 -9.34 9.33
CA LEU A 57 2.01 -9.82 10.54
C LEU A 57 0.98 -10.60 11.38
N PRO A 58 1.38 -11.73 11.98
CA PRO A 58 0.50 -12.46 12.88
C PRO A 58 -0.01 -11.52 13.97
N THR A 59 -1.33 -11.34 14.01
CA THR A 59 -1.97 -10.54 15.05
C THR A 59 -1.81 -11.29 16.37
N SER A 60 -1.16 -10.66 17.35
CA SER A 60 -1.18 -11.18 18.72
C SER A 60 -2.62 -11.20 19.22
N ASP A 61 -3.02 -12.21 20.02
CA ASP A 61 -4.37 -12.41 20.60
C ASP A 61 -4.86 -11.29 21.56
N VAL A 62 -4.29 -10.09 21.43
CA VAL A 62 -4.61 -8.91 22.22
C VAL A 62 -5.78 -8.16 21.57
N PRO A 63 -6.95 -8.04 22.24
CA PRO A 63 -8.09 -7.30 21.71
C PRO A 63 -7.72 -5.85 21.38
N GLY A 64 -8.07 -5.40 20.18
CA GLY A 64 -7.80 -4.03 19.71
C GLY A 64 -6.42 -3.79 19.10
N PHE A 65 -5.53 -4.78 19.10
CA PHE A 65 -4.21 -4.68 18.47
C PHE A 65 -4.31 -4.55 16.94
N GLU A 66 -5.30 -5.23 16.35
CA GLU A 66 -5.55 -5.23 14.90
C GLU A 66 -5.93 -3.84 14.36
N ALA A 67 -6.83 -3.13 15.06
CA ALA A 67 -7.24 -1.78 14.68
C ALA A 67 -6.07 -0.78 14.75
N LYS A 68 -5.19 -0.95 15.74
CA LYS A 68 -3.97 -0.13 15.89
C LYS A 68 -2.96 -0.41 14.79
N LEU A 69 -2.75 -1.68 14.43
CA LEU A 69 -1.91 -2.10 13.30
C LEU A 69 -2.43 -1.57 11.97
N LEU A 70 -3.74 -1.68 11.73
CA LEU A 70 -4.40 -1.10 10.55
C LEU A 70 -4.16 0.40 10.47
N LEU A 71 -4.31 1.13 11.58
CA LEU A 71 -4.14 2.59 11.60
C LEU A 71 -2.68 2.98 11.34
N ILE A 72 -1.72 2.30 11.96
CA ILE A 72 -0.29 2.52 11.71
C ILE A 72 0.05 2.24 10.24
N SER A 73 -0.43 1.12 9.71
CA SER A 73 -0.20 0.71 8.33
C SER A 73 -0.80 1.68 7.32
N LEU A 74 -2.01 2.16 7.59
CA LEU A 74 -2.71 3.13 6.76
C LEU A 74 -1.99 4.49 6.75
N VAL A 75 -1.55 4.99 7.90
CA VAL A 75 -0.75 6.23 7.98
C VAL A 75 0.60 6.05 7.27
N ALA A 76 1.28 4.93 7.49
CA ALA A 76 2.54 4.63 6.81
C ALA A 76 2.36 4.62 5.28
N ASN A 77 1.29 4.01 4.78
CA ASN A 77 1.01 3.95 3.36
C ASN A 77 0.67 5.32 2.78
N MET A 78 -0.12 6.14 3.49
CA MET A 78 -0.38 7.54 3.11
C MET A 78 0.91 8.33 2.96
N VAL A 79 1.86 8.19 3.90
CA VAL A 79 3.16 8.88 3.86
C VAL A 79 4.01 8.38 2.69
N VAL A 80 4.09 7.07 2.47
CA VAL A 80 4.84 6.50 1.33
C VAL A 80 4.29 7.05 0.01
N TYR A 81 2.98 7.00 -0.18
CA TYR A 81 2.34 7.50 -1.39
C TYR A 81 2.47 9.02 -1.55
N LEU A 82 2.42 9.78 -0.47
CA LEU A 82 2.66 11.23 -0.50
C LEU A 82 4.07 11.54 -1.03
N ILE A 83 5.09 10.87 -0.49
CA ILE A 83 6.49 11.02 -0.93
C ILE A 83 6.62 10.60 -2.39
N LEU A 84 6.05 9.45 -2.76
CA LEU A 84 6.09 8.93 -4.12
C LEU A 84 5.45 9.90 -5.13
N GLY A 85 4.26 10.41 -4.80
CA GLY A 85 3.56 11.40 -5.61
C GLY A 85 4.34 12.69 -5.75
N GLY A 86 5.02 13.15 -4.69
CA GLY A 86 5.89 14.33 -4.72
C GLY A 86 7.08 14.13 -5.66
N ILE A 87 7.76 12.99 -5.58
CA ILE A 87 8.91 12.66 -6.44
C ILE A 87 8.45 12.51 -7.90
N ILE A 88 7.34 11.80 -8.16
CA ILE A 88 6.79 11.65 -9.51
C ILE A 88 6.42 13.03 -10.09
N TRP A 89 5.79 13.89 -9.30
CA TRP A 89 5.44 15.23 -9.75
C TRP A 89 6.68 16.06 -10.13
N LEU A 90 7.75 15.99 -9.33
CA LEU A 90 9.04 16.62 -9.66
C LEU A 90 9.65 16.02 -10.94
N GLY A 91 9.49 14.71 -11.13
CA GLY A 91 9.91 14.00 -12.33
C GLY A 91 9.22 14.47 -13.60
N LEU A 92 7.91 14.63 -13.53
CA LEU A 92 7.08 15.09 -14.64
C LEU A 92 7.27 16.57 -14.98
N ARG A 93 7.63 17.40 -14.00
CA ARG A 93 7.69 18.87 -14.17
C ARG A 93 9.09 19.44 -14.31
N LYS A 94 10.11 18.81 -13.74
CA LYS A 94 11.46 19.37 -13.68
C LYS A 94 12.49 18.49 -14.39
N HIS A 95 12.64 17.24 -13.96
CA HIS A 95 13.75 16.41 -14.42
C HIS A 95 13.43 14.92 -14.35
N ILE A 96 13.64 14.20 -15.45
CA ILE A 96 13.33 12.76 -15.56
C ILE A 96 14.06 11.90 -14.51
N GLY A 97 15.20 12.36 -14.00
CA GLY A 97 15.93 11.68 -12.91
C GLY A 97 15.09 11.46 -11.65
N PHE A 98 14.10 12.30 -11.34
CA PHE A 98 13.19 12.02 -10.23
C PHE A 98 12.22 10.87 -10.55
N LEU A 99 11.86 10.64 -11.82
CA LEU A 99 11.09 9.43 -12.19
C LEU A 99 11.94 8.17 -12.02
N VAL A 100 13.24 8.25 -12.36
CA VAL A 100 14.18 7.15 -12.09
C VAL A 100 14.28 6.89 -10.59
N LEU A 101 14.36 7.94 -9.77
CA LEU A 101 14.36 7.81 -8.31
C LEU A 101 13.07 7.18 -7.77
N ALA A 102 11.90 7.60 -8.27
CA ALA A 102 10.62 6.99 -7.90
C ALA A 102 10.60 5.50 -8.29
N GLY A 103 11.07 5.17 -9.50
CA GLY A 103 11.21 3.80 -9.96
C GLY A 103 12.11 2.97 -9.04
N LEU A 104 13.27 3.49 -8.66
CA LEU A 104 14.19 2.81 -7.73
C LEU A 104 13.57 2.60 -6.34
N MET A 105 12.89 3.59 -5.78
CA MET A 105 12.17 3.44 -4.51
C MET A 105 11.14 2.29 -4.57
N ILE A 106 10.34 2.27 -5.63
CA ILE A 106 9.35 1.21 -5.89
C ILE A 106 10.06 -0.13 -6.01
N SER A 107 11.11 -0.22 -6.81
CA SER A 107 11.88 -1.46 -7.01
C SER A 107 12.52 -1.99 -5.74
N ILE A 108 13.06 -1.13 -4.86
CA ILE A 108 13.67 -1.56 -3.58
C ILE A 108 12.61 -2.16 -2.66
N ILE A 109 11.45 -1.51 -2.56
CA ILE A 109 10.31 -1.97 -1.77
C ILE A 109 9.85 -3.35 -2.28
N TRP A 110 9.66 -3.50 -3.59
CA TRP A 110 9.25 -4.78 -4.20
C TRP A 110 10.29 -5.88 -4.09
N TRP A 111 11.57 -5.54 -4.27
CA TRP A 111 12.66 -6.50 -4.11
C TRP A 111 12.68 -7.07 -2.70
N ARG A 112 12.60 -6.21 -1.68
CA ARG A 112 12.51 -6.62 -0.27
C ARG A 112 11.31 -7.53 -0.01
N LEU A 113 10.14 -7.18 -0.54
CA LEU A 113 8.91 -7.95 -0.36
C LEU A 113 8.92 -9.30 -1.10
N TRP A 114 9.62 -9.40 -2.24
CA TRP A 114 9.77 -10.68 -2.95
C TRP A 114 10.71 -11.65 -2.24
N THR A 115 11.70 -11.12 -1.52
CA THR A 115 12.70 -11.92 -0.80
C THR A 115 12.29 -12.30 0.63
N LEU A 116 11.15 -11.81 1.11
CA LEU A 116 10.54 -12.17 2.39
C LEU A 116 9.73 -13.45 2.24
#